data_AF-A0A949TFF4-F1
#
_entry.id   AF-A0A949TFF4-F1
#
_cell.length_a   1.000
_cell.length_b   1.000
_cell.length_c   1.000
_cell.angle_alpha   90.00
_cell.angle_beta   90.00
_cell.angle_gamma   90.00
#
_symmetry.space_group_name_H-M   'P 1'
#
loop_
_entity.id
_entity.type
_entity.pdbx_description
1 polymer ?
#
loop_
_entity_poly.entity_id
_entity_poly.type
_entity_poly.pdbx_seq_one_letter_code
_entity_poly.pdbx_strand_id
1 'polypeptide(L)'
;MNFYRVKQFYWSISSKMEVEDEKFINQYLNTDELKLFYELSKSEQKHSVKVAYDVKKTCEEENINSKLLIKAALLHDIGKTFKKLNLIDKSILVMADNMTKGSVRKLSQIKKVNVYYNHGKIGSDILKKYGYEKELLYLIENHHNFKISGNRALEILRECDDRN
;
A
#
# COMPACT_ATOMS: atom_id res chain seq x y z
N MET A 1 18.74 -12.26 -4.38
CA MET A 1 17.34 -11.94 -4.75
C MET A 1 16.51 -13.18 -4.43
N ASN A 2 15.59 -13.10 -3.46
CA ASN A 2 14.87 -14.29 -3.02
C ASN A 2 13.86 -14.70 -4.10
N PHE A 3 14.04 -15.88 -4.72
CA PHE A 3 13.20 -16.37 -5.84
C PHE A 3 11.70 -16.34 -5.51
N TYR A 4 11.37 -16.49 -4.23
CA TYR A 4 10.01 -16.39 -3.71
C TYR A 4 9.39 -14.99 -3.93
N ARG A 5 10.14 -13.90 -3.69
CA ARG A 5 9.67 -12.52 -3.91
C ARG A 5 9.46 -12.20 -5.39
N VAL A 6 10.28 -12.79 -6.27
CA VAL A 6 10.11 -12.66 -7.73
C VAL A 6 8.85 -13.39 -8.17
N LYS A 7 8.58 -14.60 -7.65
CA LYS A 7 7.37 -15.36 -7.96
C LYS A 7 6.10 -14.69 -7.44
N GLN A 8 6.10 -14.17 -6.21
CA GLN A 8 5.00 -13.38 -5.65
C GLN A 8 4.70 -12.15 -6.52
N PHE A 9 5.75 -11.41 -6.90
CA PHE A 9 5.63 -10.26 -7.81
C PHE A 9 4.99 -10.63 -9.15
N TYR A 10 5.43 -11.72 -9.80
CA TYR A 10 4.82 -12.16 -11.06
C TYR A 10 3.37 -12.64 -10.91
N TRP A 11 3.02 -13.31 -9.80
CA TRP A 11 1.64 -13.74 -9.50
C TRP A 11 0.72 -12.58 -9.12
N SER A 12 1.21 -11.56 -8.41
CA SER A 12 0.40 -10.38 -8.09
C SER A 12 0.16 -9.51 -9.32
N ILE A 13 1.14 -9.42 -10.22
CA ILE A 13 1.01 -8.70 -11.50
C ILE A 13 0.08 -9.39 -12.50
N SER A 14 0.03 -10.73 -12.51
CA SER A 14 -0.82 -11.46 -13.46
C SER A 14 -2.29 -11.54 -13.05
N SER A 15 -2.60 -11.38 -11.76
CA SER A 15 -3.99 -11.40 -11.27
C SER A 15 -4.71 -10.09 -11.60
N LYS A 16 -5.86 -10.20 -12.28
CA LYS A 16 -6.74 -9.06 -12.57
C LYS A 16 -7.73 -8.84 -11.43
N MET A 17 -8.31 -7.64 -11.38
CA MET A 17 -9.48 -7.36 -10.54
C MET A 17 -10.67 -8.19 -11.02
N GLU A 18 -11.37 -8.81 -10.08
CA GLU A 18 -12.59 -9.60 -10.31
C GLU A 18 -13.83 -8.83 -9.83
N VAL A 19 -15.02 -9.29 -10.23
CA VAL A 19 -16.28 -8.63 -9.85
C VAL A 19 -16.47 -8.67 -8.32
N GLU A 20 -16.02 -9.74 -7.69
CA GLU A 20 -16.02 -9.94 -6.25
C GLU A 20 -15.13 -8.90 -5.55
N ASP A 21 -13.98 -8.58 -6.14
CA ASP A 21 -13.09 -7.54 -5.62
C ASP A 21 -13.74 -6.15 -5.69
N GLU A 22 -14.42 -5.84 -6.79
CA GLU A 22 -15.16 -4.58 -6.93
C GLU A 22 -16.28 -4.48 -5.89
N LYS A 23 -17.04 -5.55 -5.68
CA LYS A 23 -18.07 -5.60 -4.61
C LYS A 23 -17.44 -5.40 -3.23
N PHE A 24 -16.30 -6.04 -2.98
CA PHE A 24 -15.58 -5.91 -1.72
C PHE A 24 -15.13 -4.47 -1.47
N ILE A 25 -14.48 -3.82 -2.44
CA ILE A 25 -14.04 -2.43 -2.28
C ILE A 25 -15.22 -1.50 -1.99
N ASN A 26 -16.34 -1.66 -2.70
CA ASN A 26 -17.55 -0.83 -2.52
C ASN A 26 -18.20 -0.96 -1.13
N GLN A 27 -17.87 -2.01 -0.36
CA GLN A 27 -18.35 -2.15 1.03
C GLN A 27 -17.59 -1.23 2.01
N TYR A 28 -16.34 -0.86 1.68
CA TYR A 28 -15.45 -0.15 2.60
C TYR A 28 -15.10 1.25 2.13
N LEU A 29 -15.14 1.52 0.82
CA LEU A 29 -14.79 2.81 0.24
C LEU A 29 -16.04 3.59 -0.21
N ASN A 30 -16.07 4.89 0.09
CA ASN A 30 -17.04 5.84 -0.44
C ASN A 30 -16.65 6.31 -1.85
N THR A 31 -17.50 7.14 -2.47
CA THR A 31 -17.32 7.61 -3.85
C THR A 31 -16.00 8.36 -4.08
N ASP A 32 -15.52 9.16 -3.12
CA ASP A 32 -14.26 9.89 -3.28
C ASP A 32 -13.04 9.00 -3.05
N GLU A 33 -13.14 8.05 -2.12
CA GLU A 33 -12.13 7.01 -1.89
C GLU A 33 -11.97 6.10 -3.11
N LEU A 34 -13.08 5.70 -3.74
CA LEU A 34 -13.09 4.91 -4.96
C LEU A 34 -12.38 5.64 -6.11
N LYS A 35 -12.63 6.94 -6.28
CA LYS A 35 -11.93 7.74 -7.31
C LYS A 35 -10.41 7.67 -7.11
N LEU A 36 -9.95 7.92 -5.89
CA LEU A 36 -8.52 7.86 -5.56
C LEU A 36 -7.95 6.44 -5.75
N PHE A 37 -8.67 5.41 -5.31
CA PHE A 37 -8.27 4.02 -5.46
C PHE A 37 -8.09 3.64 -6.94
N TYR A 38 -9.03 4.03 -7.80
CA TYR A 38 -8.97 3.70 -9.22
C TYR A 38 -7.92 4.49 -10.02
N GLU A 39 -7.30 5.53 -9.45
CA GLU A 39 -6.13 6.20 -10.05
C GLU A 39 -4.85 5.36 -9.99
N LEU A 40 -4.76 4.41 -9.04
CA LEU A 40 -3.67 3.45 -8.94
C LEU A 40 -3.52 2.62 -10.22
N SER A 41 -2.34 2.04 -10.46
CA SER A 41 -2.22 1.07 -11.55
C SER A 41 -3.05 -0.18 -11.24
N LYS A 42 -3.43 -0.95 -12.26
CA LYS A 42 -4.22 -2.17 -12.06
C LYS A 42 -3.54 -3.21 -11.14
N SER A 43 -2.20 -3.29 -11.19
CA SER A 43 -1.44 -4.15 -10.27
C SER A 43 -1.52 -3.67 -8.82
N GLU A 44 -1.42 -2.36 -8.58
CA GLU A 44 -1.47 -1.80 -7.22
C GLU A 44 -2.91 -1.82 -6.66
N GLN A 45 -3.93 -1.71 -7.52
CA GLN A 45 -5.34 -1.96 -7.14
C GLN A 45 -5.51 -3.41 -6.64
N LYS A 46 -5.06 -4.40 -7.43
CA LYS A 46 -5.18 -5.81 -7.04
C LYS A 46 -4.36 -6.14 -5.81
N HIS A 47 -3.16 -5.58 -5.69
CA HIS A 47 -2.32 -5.68 -4.49
C HIS A 47 -3.09 -5.23 -3.25
N SER A 48 -3.59 -3.99 -3.26
CA SER A 48 -4.31 -3.39 -2.13
C SER A 48 -5.54 -4.21 -1.72
N VAL A 49 -6.26 -4.81 -2.69
CA VAL A 49 -7.39 -5.71 -2.41
C VAL A 49 -6.94 -7.00 -1.71
N LYS A 50 -5.84 -7.64 -2.16
CA LYS A 50 -5.33 -8.84 -1.50
C LYS A 50 -4.87 -8.55 -0.07
N VAL A 51 -4.15 -7.45 0.13
CA VAL A 51 -3.77 -6.99 1.48
C VAL A 51 -5.01 -6.79 2.34
N ALA A 52 -6.06 -6.17 1.80
CA ALA A 52 -7.31 -5.95 2.53
C ALA A 52 -8.07 -7.25 2.88
N TYR A 53 -8.03 -8.27 2.03
CA TYR A 53 -8.55 -9.61 2.36
C TYR A 53 -7.74 -10.26 3.49
N ASP A 54 -6.41 -10.23 3.42
CA ASP A 54 -5.55 -10.78 4.46
C ASP A 54 -5.74 -10.06 5.79
N VAL A 55 -5.86 -8.73 5.76
CA VAL A 55 -6.19 -7.90 6.94
C VAL A 55 -7.53 -8.33 7.54
N LYS A 56 -8.57 -8.48 6.70
CA LYS A 56 -9.89 -8.90 7.17
C LYS A 56 -9.79 -10.25 7.90
N LYS A 57 -9.14 -11.23 7.28
CA LYS A 57 -8.94 -12.57 7.85
C LYS A 57 -8.17 -12.53 9.17
N THR A 58 -7.03 -11.83 9.22
CA THR A 58 -6.23 -11.71 10.43
C THR A 58 -7.00 -11.01 11.56
N CYS A 59 -7.78 -9.98 11.26
CA CYS A 59 -8.62 -9.33 12.27
C CYS A 59 -9.75 -10.24 12.78
N GLU A 60 -10.35 -11.08 11.93
CA GLU A 60 -11.35 -12.06 12.34
C GLU A 60 -10.74 -13.11 13.28
N GLU A 61 -9.54 -13.62 12.97
CA GLU A 61 -8.79 -14.55 13.82
C GLU A 61 -8.40 -13.94 15.18
N GLU A 62 -8.08 -12.65 15.20
CA GLU A 62 -7.68 -11.92 16.41
C GLU A 62 -8.84 -11.22 17.14
N ASN A 63 -10.07 -11.33 16.65
CA ASN A 63 -11.26 -10.63 17.17
C ASN A 63 -11.08 -9.09 17.26
N ILE A 64 -10.42 -8.49 16.28
CA ILE A 64 -10.17 -7.04 16.17
C ILE A 64 -11.21 -6.40 15.25
N ASN A 65 -11.68 -5.19 15.57
CA ASN A 65 -12.53 -4.42 14.67
C ASN A 65 -11.75 -4.06 13.39
N SER A 66 -12.15 -4.69 12.28
CA SER A 66 -11.41 -4.64 11.03
C SER A 66 -11.78 -3.47 10.11
N LYS A 67 -12.89 -2.75 10.36
CA LYS A 67 -13.45 -1.82 9.36
C LYS A 67 -12.48 -0.72 8.95
N LEU A 68 -11.84 -0.06 9.92
CA LEU A 68 -10.86 0.99 9.66
C LEU A 68 -9.59 0.40 9.02
N LEU A 69 -9.16 -0.78 9.45
CA LEU A 69 -7.93 -1.40 8.99
C LEU A 69 -8.04 -1.94 7.56
N ILE A 70 -9.19 -2.49 7.19
CA ILE A 70 -9.50 -2.90 5.81
C ILE A 70 -9.49 -1.67 4.90
N LYS A 71 -10.08 -0.55 5.35
CA LYS A 71 -10.00 0.73 4.62
C LYS A 71 -8.55 1.20 4.49
N ALA A 72 -7.77 1.15 5.56
CA ALA A 72 -6.35 1.50 5.52
C ALA A 72 -5.58 0.63 4.51
N ALA A 73 -5.84 -0.68 4.48
CA ALA A 73 -5.24 -1.60 3.53
C ALA A 73 -5.60 -1.28 2.06
N LEU A 74 -6.86 -0.94 1.78
CA LEU A 74 -7.27 -0.52 0.43
C LEU A 74 -6.61 0.79 -0.01
N LEU A 75 -6.29 1.68 0.93
CA LEU A 75 -5.85 3.05 0.64
C LEU A 75 -4.36 3.31 0.90
N HIS A 76 -3.61 2.38 1.51
CA HIS A 76 -2.24 2.61 1.97
C HIS A 76 -1.29 3.08 0.86
N ASP A 77 -1.57 2.63 -0.36
CA ASP A 77 -0.77 2.89 -1.55
C ASP A 77 -1.19 4.11 -2.37
N ILE A 78 -2.22 4.87 -1.97
CA ILE A 78 -2.71 6.05 -2.71
C ILE A 78 -1.59 7.03 -3.05
N GLY A 79 -0.54 7.16 -2.23
CA GLY A 79 0.59 8.04 -2.54
C GLY A 79 1.33 7.69 -3.84
N LYS A 80 1.19 6.46 -4.35
CA LYS A 80 1.74 6.03 -5.65
C LYS A 80 1.01 6.66 -6.84
N THR A 81 -0.17 7.25 -6.65
CA THR A 81 -0.88 8.05 -7.69
C THR A 81 -0.10 9.29 -8.10
N PHE A 82 0.66 9.90 -7.17
CA PHE A 82 1.44 11.12 -7.43
C PHE A 82 2.44 10.96 -8.58
N LYS A 83 3.06 9.77 -8.70
CA LYS A 83 3.83 9.39 -9.89
C LYS A 83 3.84 7.89 -10.04
N LYS A 84 3.22 7.40 -11.12
CA LYS A 84 3.25 5.98 -11.49
C LYS A 84 4.69 5.51 -11.73
N LEU A 85 5.12 4.50 -10.96
CA LEU A 85 6.33 3.74 -11.21
C LEU A 85 5.97 2.60 -12.15
N ASN A 86 6.61 2.53 -13.32
CA ASN A 86 6.46 1.35 -14.17
C ASN A 86 7.35 0.21 -13.64
N LEU A 87 7.18 -1.00 -14.18
CA LEU A 87 7.94 -2.18 -13.73
C LEU A 87 9.45 -1.96 -13.82
N ILE A 88 9.92 -1.30 -14.88
CA ILE A 88 11.35 -0.99 -15.09
C ILE A 88 11.85 -0.03 -14.00
N ASP A 89 11.09 1.03 -13.71
CA ASP A 89 11.42 1.98 -12.64
C ASP A 89 11.53 1.30 -11.28
N LYS A 90 10.56 0.41 -10.96
CA LYS A 90 10.52 -0.33 -9.70
C LYS A 90 11.73 -1.26 -9.59
N SER A 91 12.06 -1.99 -10.65
CA SER A 91 13.24 -2.86 -10.69
C SER A 91 14.55 -2.08 -10.53
N ILE A 92 14.73 -0.96 -11.25
CA ILE A 92 15.92 -0.12 -11.15
C ILE A 92 16.05 0.47 -9.75
N LEU A 93 14.96 1.00 -9.17
CA LEU A 93 14.99 1.59 -7.83
C LEU A 93 15.30 0.55 -6.76
N VAL A 94 14.71 -0.64 -6.83
CA VAL A 94 15.02 -1.73 -5.89
C VAL A 94 16.47 -2.18 -6.03
N MET A 95 17.00 -2.32 -7.24
CA MET A 95 18.42 -2.67 -7.44
C MET A 95 19.35 -1.58 -6.92
N ALA A 96 19.07 -0.32 -7.24
CA ALA A 96 19.88 0.82 -6.83
C ALA A 96 19.84 1.03 -5.30
N ASP A 97 18.68 0.88 -4.67
CA ASP A 97 18.52 0.96 -3.21
C ASP A 97 19.37 -0.11 -2.50
N ASN A 98 19.29 -1.35 -2.98
CA ASN A 98 20.07 -2.47 -2.45
C ASN A 98 21.59 -2.26 -2.64
N MET A 99 22.03 -1.82 -3.83
CA MET A 99 23.46 -1.57 -4.11
C MET A 99 24.02 -0.41 -3.28
N THR A 100 23.22 0.61 -3.03
CA THR A 100 23.67 1.86 -2.39
C THR A 100 23.34 1.95 -0.90
N LYS A 101 22.75 0.89 -0.34
CA LYS A 101 22.27 0.82 1.05
C LYS A 101 21.40 2.02 1.41
N GLY A 102 20.48 2.40 0.53
CA GLY A 102 19.56 3.52 0.75
C GLY A 102 20.07 4.91 0.37
N SER A 103 21.29 5.04 -0.18
CA SER A 103 21.81 6.37 -0.57
C SER A 103 21.02 7.00 -1.73
N VAL A 104 20.31 6.19 -2.53
CA VAL A 104 19.37 6.67 -3.58
C VAL A 104 18.30 7.59 -3.00
N ARG A 105 17.95 7.46 -1.71
CA ARG A 105 17.02 8.37 -1.03
C ARG A 105 17.43 9.84 -1.12
N LYS A 106 18.73 10.15 -1.27
CA LYS A 106 19.25 11.52 -1.44
C LYS A 106 18.78 12.16 -2.76
N LEU A 107 18.32 11.37 -3.73
CA LEU A 107 17.78 11.81 -5.01
C LEU A 107 16.26 12.03 -4.95
N SER A 108 15.70 12.38 -3.80
CA SER A 108 14.26 12.62 -3.61
C SER A 108 13.69 13.76 -4.48
N GLN A 109 14.54 14.60 -5.08
CA GLN A 109 14.13 15.55 -6.12
C GLN A 109 13.55 14.84 -7.36
N ILE A 110 13.96 13.60 -7.61
CA ILE A 110 13.37 12.74 -8.64
C ILE A 110 12.03 12.21 -8.10
N LYS A 111 10.93 12.64 -8.71
CA LYS A 111 9.56 12.29 -8.28
C LYS A 111 9.34 10.79 -8.05
N LYS A 112 9.94 9.93 -8.88
CA LYS A 112 9.87 8.47 -8.76
C LYS A 112 10.56 7.94 -7.51
N VAL A 113 11.75 8.46 -7.20
CA VAL A 113 12.50 8.16 -5.97
C VAL A 113 11.69 8.64 -4.76
N ASN A 114 11.11 9.84 -4.83
CA ASN A 114 10.29 10.37 -3.75
C ASN A 114 9.08 9.47 -3.44
N VAL A 115 8.34 9.06 -4.47
CA VAL A 115 7.18 8.16 -4.30
C VAL A 115 7.63 6.82 -3.72
N TYR A 116 8.73 6.25 -4.20
CA TYR A 116 9.22 4.98 -3.68
C TYR A 116 9.42 5.00 -2.15
N TYR A 117 10.10 6.03 -1.62
CA TYR A 117 10.37 6.10 -0.18
C TYR A 117 9.27 6.73 0.66
N ASN A 118 8.44 7.61 0.08
CA ASN A 118 7.55 8.49 0.84
C ASN A 118 6.08 8.37 0.44
N HIS A 119 5.66 7.35 -0.33
CA HIS A 119 4.26 7.20 -0.74
C HIS A 119 3.29 7.10 0.44
N GLY A 120 3.65 6.48 1.57
CA GLY A 120 2.81 6.51 2.76
C GLY A 120 2.51 7.95 3.23
N LYS A 121 3.55 8.79 3.31
CA LYS A 121 3.38 10.21 3.67
C LYS A 121 2.56 10.97 2.64
N ILE A 122 2.87 10.77 1.35
CA ILE A 122 2.14 11.42 0.24
C ILE A 122 0.66 11.02 0.25
N GLY A 123 0.36 9.73 0.48
CA GLY A 123 -1.00 9.20 0.58
C GLY A 123 -1.76 9.80 1.75
N SER A 124 -1.15 9.85 2.93
CA SER A 124 -1.70 10.55 4.11
C SER A 124 -2.00 12.02 3.80
N ASP A 125 -1.08 12.74 3.14
CA ASP A 125 -1.28 14.16 2.80
C ASP A 125 -2.36 14.37 1.72
N ILE A 126 -2.54 13.44 0.78
CA ILE A 126 -3.66 13.45 -0.18
C ILE A 126 -4.98 13.29 0.58
N LEU A 127 -5.07 12.26 1.42
CA LEU A 127 -6.28 11.92 2.17
C LEU A 127 -6.65 13.03 3.16
N LYS A 128 -5.68 13.64 3.82
CA LYS A 128 -5.92 14.72 4.80
C LYS A 128 -6.79 15.86 4.25
N LYS A 129 -6.76 16.12 2.94
CA LYS A 129 -7.58 17.15 2.27
C LYS A 129 -9.08 16.86 2.29
N TYR A 130 -9.46 15.61 2.53
CA TYR A 130 -10.85 15.13 2.58
C TYR A 130 -11.36 14.97 4.02
N GLY A 131 -10.57 15.34 5.03
CA GLY A 131 -11.01 15.34 6.43
C GLY A 131 -11.06 13.96 7.11
N TYR A 132 -10.28 12.98 6.64
CA TYR A 132 -10.25 11.64 7.24
C TYR A 132 -9.78 11.60 8.69
N GLU A 133 -10.19 10.53 9.37
CA GLU A 133 -9.83 10.21 10.75
C GLU A 133 -8.31 10.14 10.94
N LYS A 134 -7.82 10.67 12.07
CA LYS A 134 -6.38 10.70 12.39
C LYS A 134 -5.74 9.31 12.41
N GLU A 135 -6.49 8.30 12.84
CA GLU A 135 -6.02 6.92 12.92
C GLU A 135 -5.80 6.32 11.52
N LEU A 136 -6.70 6.55 10.57
CA LEU A 136 -6.51 6.14 9.17
C LEU A 136 -5.25 6.77 8.58
N LEU A 137 -5.10 8.09 8.75
CA LEU A 137 -3.94 8.82 8.26
C LEU A 137 -2.63 8.31 8.89
N TYR A 138 -2.66 7.99 10.19
CA TYR A 138 -1.51 7.44 10.90
C TYR A 138 -1.09 6.07 10.34
N LEU A 139 -2.03 5.16 10.10
CA LEU A 139 -1.76 3.84 9.53
C LEU A 139 -1.13 3.96 8.15
N ILE A 140 -1.72 4.79 7.29
CA ILE A 140 -1.26 5.01 5.91
C ILE A 140 0.10 5.72 5.90
N GLU A 141 0.34 6.71 6.75
CA GLU A 141 1.62 7.40 6.79
C GLU A 141 2.77 6.49 7.21
N ASN A 142 2.50 5.56 8.14
CA ASN A 142 3.53 4.81 8.84
C ASN A 142 3.63 3.34 8.44
N HIS A 143 2.89 2.85 7.44
CA HIS A 143 2.92 1.43 7.09
C HIS A 143 4.34 0.94 6.75
N HIS A 144 5.23 1.76 6.18
CA HIS A 144 6.66 1.40 6.00
C HIS A 144 7.62 1.86 7.11
N ASN A 145 7.13 2.43 8.22
CA ASN A 145 7.98 2.94 9.32
C ASN A 145 8.23 1.89 10.42
N PHE A 146 9.07 0.90 10.15
CA PHE A 146 9.38 -0.22 11.07
C PHE A 146 10.05 0.17 12.40
N LYS A 147 10.36 1.46 12.62
CA LYS A 147 10.81 1.95 13.93
C LYS A 147 9.67 2.07 14.95
N ILE A 148 8.43 2.15 14.46
CA ILE A 148 7.23 2.21 15.29
C ILE A 148 6.78 0.77 15.58
N SER A 149 6.65 0.44 16.85
CA SER A 149 6.12 -0.84 17.36
C SER A 149 5.05 -0.60 18.44
N GLY A 150 4.31 -1.64 18.82
CA GLY A 150 3.30 -1.57 19.88
C GLY A 150 1.94 -1.04 19.39
N ASN A 151 1.74 -0.92 18.08
CA ASN A 151 0.43 -0.64 17.48
C ASN A 151 0.03 -1.86 16.63
N ARG A 152 -0.86 -2.69 17.19
CA ARG A 152 -1.23 -3.96 16.55
C ARG A 152 -1.86 -3.78 15.17
N ALA A 153 -2.70 -2.76 14.98
CA ALA A 153 -3.30 -2.47 13.68
C ALA A 153 -2.24 -2.17 12.61
N LEU A 154 -1.24 -1.36 12.94
CA LEU A 154 -0.13 -1.03 12.06
C LEU A 154 0.75 -2.25 11.76
N GLU A 155 0.96 -3.12 12.75
CA GLU A 155 1.69 -4.39 12.60
C GLU A 155 0.95 -5.35 11.67
N ILE A 156 -0.37 -5.55 11.87
CA ILE A 156 -1.20 -6.37 10.98
C ILE A 156 -1.15 -5.83 9.55
N LEU A 157 -1.27 -4.51 9.36
CA LEU A 157 -1.20 -3.91 8.02
C LEU A 157 0.12 -4.24 7.33
N ARG A 158 1.25 -4.14 8.04
CA ARG A 158 2.58 -4.49 7.53
C ARG A 158 2.72 -5.97 7.22
N GLU A 159 2.28 -6.82 8.15
CA GLU A 159 2.33 -8.28 7.99
C GLU A 159 1.52 -8.74 6.76
N CYS A 160 0.39 -8.09 6.48
CA CYS A 160 -0.43 -8.36 5.29
C CYS A 160 0.19 -7.78 4.02
N ASP A 161 0.74 -6.57 4.07
CA ASP A 161 1.40 -5.93 2.93
C ASP A 161 2.64 -6.70 2.48
N ASP A 162 3.51 -7.09 3.43
CA ASP A 162 4.73 -7.86 3.16
C ASP A 162 4.46 -9.27 2.57
N ARG A 163 3.24 -9.80 2.74
CA ARG A 163 2.83 -11.11 2.21
C ARG A 163 2.41 -11.07 0.74
N ASN A 164 2.06 -9.91 0.19
CA ASN A 164 1.43 -9.74 -1.13
C ASN A 164 2.34 -9.07 -2.18
#